data_AF-A0A7K4D522-F1
#
_entry.id   AF-A0A7K4D522-F1
#
_cell.length_a   1.000
_cell.length_b   1.000
_cell.length_c   1.000
_cell.angle_alpha   90.00
_cell.angle_beta   90.00
_cell.angle_gamma   90.00
#
_symmetry.space_group_name_H-M   'P 1'
#
loop_
_entity.id
_entity.type
_entity.pdbx_description
1 polymer ?
#
loop_
_entity_poly.entity_id
_entity_poly.type
_entity_poly.pdbx_seq_one_letter_code
_entity_poly.pdbx_strand_id
1 'polypeptide(L)'
;MRIKLALLCLCFTIMATAQAQSTYIPYELGGDNYYTMYGGPDISASVSGTDEFERGDTVTLYVDLTNYGRILGFKEDQTPQNPKEFALANAELQEEYKKPTALGITASLQSDNQQIDVKSGDQVVQSLKSGDKTQQPLKFTIKVGEHAPAGKYPMNLKLSYDYQDNVRVYASQLVTSGSSPTLANYRVSYVYQKANQTVPITINVKKQADFEITNATGVLSAGAKKSSISATYKNIGEDPIKDAVARLSIFKPFSSTDDQAFIGTLQPGEEKTVVFRLDVDSDATPKEYGINSEIKYTDVNGDTVISESMKIPVVVKAASASLTLPALVAVIILIGAGGYTYRRKQKKT
;
A
#
# COMPACT_ATOMS: atom_id res chain seq x y z
N MET A 1 41.04 -32.16 -59.21
CA MET A 1 40.58 -30.77 -59.41
C MET A 1 39.15 -30.66 -58.85
N ARG A 2 39.00 -30.15 -57.63
CA ARG A 2 37.70 -29.94 -56.96
C ARG A 2 37.51 -28.43 -56.84
N ILE A 3 36.62 -27.85 -57.62
CA ILE A 3 36.26 -26.42 -57.51
C ILE A 3 34.84 -26.40 -56.94
N LYS A 4 34.74 -26.03 -55.66
CA LYS A 4 33.49 -25.72 -54.98
C LYS A 4 33.10 -24.29 -55.36
N LEU A 5 31.96 -24.12 -56.04
CA LEU A 5 31.38 -22.80 -56.26
C LEU A 5 30.46 -22.49 -55.08
N ALA A 6 30.83 -21.46 -54.31
CA ALA A 6 30.09 -20.97 -53.16
C ALA A 6 28.88 -20.14 -53.61
N LEU A 7 27.69 -20.49 -53.13
CA LEU A 7 26.47 -19.72 -53.31
C LEU A 7 26.45 -18.59 -52.25
N LEU A 8 26.60 -17.34 -52.69
CA LEU A 8 26.54 -16.16 -51.83
C LEU A 8 25.04 -15.81 -51.61
N CYS A 9 24.48 -16.15 -50.45
CA CYS A 9 23.16 -15.69 -50.03
C CYS A 9 23.26 -14.26 -49.51
N LEU A 10 22.67 -13.31 -50.26
CA LEU A 10 22.54 -11.92 -49.89
C LEU A 10 21.32 -11.76 -48.94
N CYS A 11 21.56 -11.69 -47.63
CA CYS A 11 20.52 -11.36 -46.65
C CYS A 11 20.18 -9.86 -46.72
N PHE A 12 19.05 -9.52 -47.32
CA PHE A 12 18.42 -8.21 -47.16
C PHE A 12 17.77 -8.13 -45.77
N THR A 13 18.35 -7.36 -44.86
CA THR A 13 17.71 -6.97 -43.61
C THR A 13 16.67 -5.89 -43.90
N ILE A 14 15.39 -6.26 -43.83
CA ILE A 14 14.28 -5.31 -43.93
C ILE A 14 14.18 -4.61 -42.57
N MET A 15 14.53 -3.32 -42.51
CA MET A 15 14.16 -2.46 -41.39
C MET A 15 12.64 -2.27 -41.41
N ALA A 16 11.94 -2.89 -40.46
CA ALA A 16 10.53 -2.60 -40.21
C ALA A 16 10.43 -1.21 -39.60
N THR A 17 9.95 -0.24 -40.37
CA THR A 17 9.46 1.02 -39.83
C THR A 17 8.21 0.73 -39.02
N ALA A 18 8.19 1.13 -37.76
CA ALA A 18 7.01 1.10 -36.92
C ALA A 18 5.94 2.01 -37.55
N GLN A 19 5.00 1.44 -38.28
CA GLN A 19 3.79 2.14 -38.67
C GLN A 19 3.00 2.42 -37.40
N ALA A 20 2.76 3.71 -37.15
CA ALA A 20 1.86 4.19 -36.11
C ALA A 20 0.56 3.41 -36.15
N GLN A 21 0.15 2.86 -35.01
CA GLN A 21 -1.14 2.21 -34.83
C GLN A 21 -2.24 3.17 -35.30
N SER A 22 -2.96 2.74 -36.32
CA SER A 22 -4.08 3.44 -36.93
C SER A 22 -5.08 3.84 -35.85
N THR A 23 -5.26 5.15 -35.67
CA THR A 23 -6.38 5.73 -34.93
C THR A 23 -7.67 5.09 -35.44
N TYR A 24 -8.42 4.46 -34.55
CA TYR A 24 -9.77 3.97 -34.86
C TYR A 24 -10.63 5.18 -35.25
N ILE A 25 -10.87 5.37 -36.55
CA ILE A 25 -11.89 6.28 -37.06
C ILE A 25 -13.15 5.41 -37.20
N PRO A 26 -14.15 5.51 -36.29
CA PRO A 26 -15.41 4.86 -36.54
C PRO A 26 -15.97 5.41 -37.85
N TYR A 27 -16.40 4.50 -38.72
CA TYR A 27 -17.10 4.80 -39.96
C TYR A 27 -18.18 5.85 -39.66
N GLU A 28 -18.07 7.05 -40.24
CA GLU A 28 -19.09 8.08 -40.05
C GLU A 28 -20.41 7.54 -40.60
N LEU A 29 -21.27 7.05 -39.71
CA LEU A 29 -22.66 6.83 -40.04
C LEU A 29 -23.22 8.21 -40.38
N GLY A 30 -23.48 8.43 -41.67
CA GLY A 30 -23.95 9.71 -42.21
C GLY A 30 -25.18 10.23 -41.46
N GLY A 31 -25.39 11.54 -41.55
CA GLY A 31 -26.45 12.27 -40.86
C GLY A 31 -26.16 13.76 -40.91
N ASP A 32 -27.17 14.55 -40.60
CA ASP A 32 -27.08 16.00 -40.50
C ASP A 32 -26.47 16.38 -39.13
N ASN A 33 -25.64 17.41 -39.12
CA ASN A 33 -24.97 17.95 -37.93
C ASN A 33 -25.24 19.46 -37.85
N TYR A 34 -26.27 19.87 -37.12
CA TYR A 34 -26.67 21.26 -36.99
C TYR A 34 -25.90 21.97 -35.88
N TYR A 35 -25.55 21.27 -34.80
CA TYR A 35 -24.90 21.88 -33.63
C TYR A 35 -23.71 21.07 -33.14
N THR A 36 -22.63 21.78 -32.78
CA THR A 36 -21.52 21.22 -31.99
C THR A 36 -21.47 21.93 -30.63
N MET A 37 -21.67 21.20 -29.53
CA MET A 37 -21.47 21.75 -28.18
C MET A 37 -20.01 21.65 -27.74
N TYR A 38 -19.56 22.64 -26.96
CA TYR A 38 -18.25 22.64 -26.30
C TYR A 38 -18.40 22.43 -24.79
N GLY A 39 -17.41 21.79 -24.18
CA GLY A 39 -17.45 21.34 -22.79
C GLY A 39 -17.41 19.82 -22.71
N GLY A 40 -17.50 19.30 -21.50
CA GLY A 40 -17.40 17.88 -21.23
C GLY A 40 -17.57 17.58 -19.74
N PRO A 41 -17.46 16.31 -19.35
CA PRO A 41 -17.46 15.93 -17.95
C PRO A 41 -16.29 16.55 -17.20
N ASP A 42 -16.50 16.86 -15.92
CA ASP A 42 -15.45 17.29 -15.00
C ASP A 42 -15.73 16.63 -13.65
N ILE A 43 -15.00 15.56 -13.35
CA ILE A 43 -15.31 14.69 -12.22
C ILE A 43 -14.43 15.05 -11.04
N SER A 44 -15.06 15.47 -9.94
CA SER A 44 -14.41 15.60 -8.64
C SER A 44 -14.61 14.34 -7.80
N ALA A 45 -13.75 14.14 -6.82
CA ALA A 45 -13.83 13.07 -5.85
C ALA A 45 -13.74 13.63 -4.43
N SER A 46 -14.44 12.99 -3.49
CA SER A 46 -14.41 13.35 -2.08
C SER A 46 -14.47 12.09 -1.22
N VAL A 47 -13.78 12.10 -0.08
CA VAL A 47 -13.87 11.00 0.88
C VAL A 47 -15.22 11.07 1.59
N SER A 48 -15.91 9.94 1.65
CA SER A 48 -17.15 9.77 2.40
C SER A 48 -16.84 9.08 3.73
N GLY A 49 -17.07 9.76 4.85
CA GLY A 49 -16.76 9.22 6.18
C GLY A 49 -15.44 9.75 6.74
N THR A 50 -14.65 8.88 7.36
CA THR A 50 -13.33 9.27 7.91
C THR A 50 -12.25 9.21 6.84
N ASP A 51 -11.36 10.19 6.84
CA ASP A 51 -10.10 10.19 6.10
C ASP A 51 -8.89 9.98 7.03
N GLU A 52 -9.12 9.76 8.33
CA GLU A 52 -8.09 9.59 9.36
C GLU A 52 -8.02 8.14 9.88
N PHE A 53 -6.82 7.56 9.86
CA PHE A 53 -6.53 6.15 10.13
C PHE A 53 -5.29 5.96 11.00
N GLU A 54 -5.14 4.77 11.60
CA GLU A 54 -3.99 4.41 12.43
C GLU A 54 -2.94 3.66 11.61
N ARG A 55 -1.71 3.57 12.14
CA ARG A 55 -0.65 2.79 11.49
C ARG A 55 -0.97 1.30 11.56
N GLY A 56 -0.57 0.53 10.56
CA GLY A 56 -0.88 -0.91 10.45
C GLY A 56 -2.31 -1.25 10.02
N ASP A 57 -3.23 -0.28 10.02
CA ASP A 57 -4.63 -0.49 9.66
C ASP A 57 -4.80 -1.03 8.24
N THR A 58 -5.76 -1.95 8.08
CA THR A 58 -6.32 -2.32 6.78
C THR A 58 -7.79 -1.93 6.75
N VAL A 59 -8.11 -0.89 5.98
CA VAL A 59 -9.40 -0.20 6.02
C VAL A 59 -9.98 -0.01 4.63
N THR A 60 -11.30 0.18 4.56
CA THR A 60 -11.99 0.55 3.32
C THR A 60 -12.22 2.06 3.31
N LEU A 61 -11.55 2.74 2.39
CA LEU A 61 -11.80 4.14 2.05
C LEU A 61 -13.00 4.24 1.12
N TYR A 62 -13.98 5.04 1.50
CA TYR A 62 -15.18 5.29 0.71
C TYR A 62 -15.01 6.62 -0.03
N VAL A 63 -15.22 6.62 -1.34
CA VAL A 63 -15.01 7.80 -2.19
C VAL A 63 -16.26 8.07 -3.02
N ASP A 64 -16.79 9.27 -2.94
CA ASP A 64 -17.88 9.74 -3.79
C ASP A 64 -17.36 10.55 -4.96
N LEU A 65 -17.94 10.34 -6.14
CA LEU A 65 -17.69 11.15 -7.32
C LEU A 65 -18.84 12.12 -7.57
N THR A 66 -18.52 13.35 -7.96
CA THR A 66 -19.50 14.36 -8.38
C THR A 66 -19.05 14.95 -9.71
N ASN A 67 -19.95 14.96 -10.70
CA ASN A 67 -19.65 15.52 -12.03
C ASN A 67 -20.11 16.97 -12.12
N TYR A 68 -19.16 17.89 -12.19
CA TYR A 68 -19.37 19.33 -12.38
C TYR A 68 -19.21 19.77 -13.85
N GLY A 69 -19.08 18.81 -14.77
CA GLY A 69 -18.98 19.05 -16.19
C GLY A 69 -20.17 19.85 -16.70
N ARG A 70 -19.94 20.73 -17.66
CA ARG A 70 -20.98 21.63 -18.19
C ARG A 70 -20.71 21.97 -19.65
N ILE A 71 -21.75 22.43 -20.33
CA ILE A 71 -21.60 23.07 -21.64
C ILE A 71 -20.97 24.45 -21.43
N LEU A 72 -19.90 24.72 -22.18
CA LEU A 72 -19.14 25.97 -22.14
C LEU A 72 -19.44 26.89 -23.32
N GLY A 73 -20.02 26.34 -24.39
CA GLY A 73 -20.40 27.08 -25.58
C GLY A 73 -20.97 26.14 -26.62
N PHE A 74 -21.33 26.69 -27.77
CA PHE A 74 -21.83 25.93 -28.89
C PHE A 74 -21.47 26.61 -30.20
N LYS A 75 -21.51 25.84 -31.28
CA LYS A 75 -21.36 26.30 -32.66
C LYS A 75 -22.55 25.77 -33.45
N GLU A 76 -23.13 26.63 -34.28
CA GLU A 76 -24.06 26.22 -35.33
C GLU A 76 -23.25 25.81 -36.56
N ASP A 77 -23.33 24.55 -36.96
CA ASP A 77 -22.63 24.00 -38.12
C ASP A 77 -23.50 24.02 -39.38
N GLN A 78 -24.81 23.87 -39.22
CA GLN A 78 -25.77 23.93 -40.32
C GLN A 78 -27.05 24.64 -39.87
N THR A 79 -27.56 25.54 -40.70
CA THR A 79 -28.83 26.24 -40.46
C THR A 79 -30.00 25.47 -41.10
N PRO A 80 -31.01 25.01 -40.33
CA PRO A 80 -32.16 24.30 -40.89
C PRO A 80 -33.03 25.20 -41.77
N GLN A 81 -33.49 24.70 -42.92
CA GLN A 81 -34.22 25.47 -43.94
C GLN A 81 -35.68 25.04 -44.14
N ASN A 82 -36.08 23.88 -43.63
CA ASN A 82 -37.44 23.34 -43.82
C ASN A 82 -37.95 22.63 -42.56
N PRO A 83 -39.26 22.35 -42.44
CA PRO A 83 -39.84 21.77 -41.23
C PRO A 83 -39.19 20.47 -40.75
N LYS A 84 -38.70 19.62 -41.68
CA LYS A 84 -38.00 18.38 -41.34
C LYS A 84 -36.65 18.69 -40.69
N GLU A 85 -35.89 19.61 -41.27
CA GLU A 85 -34.59 20.02 -40.74
C GLU A 85 -34.73 20.73 -39.39
N PHE A 86 -35.75 21.57 -39.19
CA PHE A 86 -36.04 22.14 -37.86
C PHE A 86 -36.34 21.05 -36.83
N ALA A 87 -37.10 20.01 -37.20
CA ALA A 87 -37.37 18.89 -36.31
C ALA A 87 -36.11 18.06 -36.01
N LEU A 88 -35.22 17.86 -36.99
CA LEU A 88 -33.95 17.18 -36.81
C LEU A 88 -32.98 17.99 -35.94
N ALA A 89 -32.79 19.28 -36.22
CA ALA A 89 -31.96 20.18 -35.44
C ALA A 89 -32.40 20.22 -33.97
N ASN A 90 -33.72 20.31 -33.72
CA ASN A 90 -34.24 20.25 -32.35
C ASN A 90 -33.95 18.90 -31.67
N ALA A 91 -34.05 17.78 -32.40
CA ALA A 91 -33.78 16.46 -31.85
C ALA A 91 -32.29 16.26 -31.54
N GLU A 92 -31.40 16.71 -32.44
CA GLU A 92 -29.95 16.72 -32.22
C GLU A 92 -29.58 17.58 -31.01
N LEU A 93 -30.17 18.77 -30.88
CA LEU A 93 -29.92 19.67 -29.76
C LEU A 93 -30.19 19.00 -28.39
N GLN A 94 -31.24 18.17 -28.30
CA GLN A 94 -31.54 17.41 -27.07
C GLN A 94 -30.47 16.36 -26.75
N GLU A 95 -29.85 15.77 -27.76
CA GLU A 95 -28.74 14.82 -27.59
C GLU A 95 -27.42 15.54 -27.28
N GLU A 96 -27.16 16.67 -27.92
CA GLU A 96 -26.00 17.52 -27.69
C GLU A 96 -25.91 18.01 -26.22
N TYR A 97 -27.05 18.31 -25.58
CA TYR A 97 -27.08 18.68 -24.16
C TYR A 97 -26.59 17.57 -23.21
N LYS A 98 -26.47 16.32 -23.67
CA LYS A 98 -25.97 15.19 -22.86
C LYS A 98 -24.45 15.10 -22.84
N LYS A 99 -23.73 15.89 -23.65
CA LYS A 99 -22.26 15.94 -23.75
C LYS A 99 -21.49 15.93 -22.42
N PRO A 100 -21.90 16.63 -21.34
CA PRO A 100 -21.14 16.62 -20.10
C PRO A 100 -21.35 15.36 -19.24
N THR A 101 -22.07 14.36 -19.74
CA THR A 101 -22.25 13.06 -19.07
C THR A 101 -21.01 12.19 -19.25
N ALA A 102 -20.42 11.74 -18.15
CA ALA A 102 -19.37 10.73 -18.20
C ALA A 102 -20.00 9.33 -18.22
N LEU A 103 -19.47 8.45 -19.05
CA LEU A 103 -19.94 7.09 -19.28
C LEU A 103 -18.83 6.08 -18.98
N GLY A 104 -19.19 4.97 -18.34
CA GLY A 104 -18.26 3.89 -18.03
C GLY A 104 -17.02 4.36 -17.28
N ILE A 105 -17.20 5.14 -16.21
CA ILE A 105 -16.08 5.67 -15.43
C ILE A 105 -15.40 4.51 -14.71
N THR A 106 -14.15 4.26 -15.07
CA THR A 106 -13.24 3.38 -14.35
C THR A 106 -12.35 4.21 -13.45
N ALA A 107 -12.38 3.93 -12.16
CA ALA A 107 -11.64 4.65 -11.13
C ALA A 107 -10.61 3.73 -10.46
N SER A 108 -9.35 4.11 -10.52
CA SER A 108 -8.21 3.37 -9.98
C SER A 108 -7.48 4.26 -8.96
N LEU A 109 -7.50 3.87 -7.69
CA LEU A 109 -6.78 4.59 -6.63
C LEU A 109 -5.34 4.11 -6.56
N GLN A 110 -4.39 5.04 -6.52
CA GLN A 110 -2.96 4.73 -6.47
C GLN A 110 -2.27 5.63 -5.45
N SER A 111 -1.33 5.06 -4.71
CA SER A 111 -0.43 5.79 -3.81
C SER A 111 0.98 5.72 -4.36
N ASP A 112 1.67 6.86 -4.40
CA ASP A 112 3.11 6.92 -4.72
C ASP A 112 3.97 6.74 -3.46
N ASN A 113 3.35 6.70 -2.27
CA ASN A 113 4.03 6.50 -0.98
C ASN A 113 4.01 5.03 -0.59
N GLN A 114 5.20 4.48 -0.27
CA GLN A 114 5.40 3.08 0.11
C GLN A 114 4.68 2.68 1.41
N GLN A 115 4.33 3.65 2.26
CA GLN A 115 3.61 3.41 3.51
C GLN A 115 2.11 3.17 3.28
N ILE A 116 1.56 3.47 2.11
CA ILE A 116 0.14 3.25 1.82
C ILE A 116 0.04 2.30 0.63
N ASP A 117 -0.47 1.11 0.88
CA ASP A 117 -0.64 0.06 -0.12
C ASP A 117 -2.12 -0.08 -0.48
N VAL A 118 -2.47 0.18 -1.74
CA VAL A 118 -3.85 0.05 -2.23
C VAL A 118 -4.08 -1.40 -2.68
N LYS A 119 -4.90 -2.13 -1.93
CA LYS A 119 -5.20 -3.55 -2.13
C LYS A 119 -6.36 -3.81 -3.08
N SER A 120 -7.27 -2.85 -3.22
CA SER A 120 -8.42 -2.95 -4.14
C SER A 120 -8.02 -2.72 -5.59
N GLY A 121 -8.71 -3.39 -6.51
CA GLY A 121 -8.65 -3.06 -7.94
C GLY A 121 -9.59 -1.92 -8.32
N ASP A 122 -9.75 -1.74 -9.63
CA ASP A 122 -10.56 -0.69 -10.22
C ASP A 122 -12.03 -0.78 -9.80
N GLN A 123 -12.65 0.38 -9.61
CA GLN A 123 -14.09 0.54 -9.35
C GLN A 123 -14.76 1.14 -10.59
N VAL A 124 -16.00 0.74 -10.88
CA VAL A 124 -16.71 1.19 -12.09
C VAL A 124 -18.01 1.89 -11.73
N VAL A 125 -18.23 3.05 -12.34
CA VAL A 125 -19.51 3.78 -12.32
C VAL A 125 -20.05 3.84 -13.73
N GLN A 126 -21.25 3.29 -13.94
CA GLN A 126 -21.84 3.14 -15.27
C GLN A 126 -21.99 4.48 -16.02
N SER A 127 -22.48 5.50 -15.33
CA SER A 127 -22.62 6.85 -15.89
C SER A 127 -22.79 7.86 -14.77
N LEU A 128 -22.33 9.09 -14.99
CA LEU A 128 -22.54 10.20 -14.08
C LEU A 128 -22.89 11.45 -14.88
N LYS A 129 -24.15 11.90 -14.78
CA LYS A 129 -24.61 13.10 -15.50
C LYS A 129 -24.05 14.36 -14.83
N SER A 130 -24.04 15.45 -15.58
CA SER A 130 -23.73 16.77 -15.04
C SER A 130 -24.64 17.10 -13.85
N GLY A 131 -24.04 17.53 -12.74
CA GLY A 131 -24.73 17.85 -11.48
C GLY A 131 -25.00 16.65 -10.56
N ASP A 132 -24.82 15.41 -11.04
CA ASP A 132 -25.08 14.22 -10.24
C ASP A 132 -23.87 13.83 -9.38
N LYS A 133 -24.18 13.12 -8.29
CA LYS A 133 -23.24 12.43 -7.41
C LYS A 133 -23.46 10.91 -7.51
N THR A 134 -22.43 10.12 -7.26
CA THR A 134 -22.54 8.67 -7.10
C THR A 134 -23.59 8.28 -6.06
N GLN A 135 -24.46 7.32 -6.42
CA GLN A 135 -25.52 6.81 -5.52
C GLN A 135 -24.96 5.98 -4.36
N GLN A 136 -23.84 5.30 -4.60
CA GLN A 136 -23.08 4.58 -3.59
C GLN A 136 -21.60 4.98 -3.72
N PRO A 137 -20.89 5.15 -2.61
CA PRO A 137 -19.48 5.46 -2.66
C PRO A 137 -18.70 4.28 -3.23
N LEU A 138 -17.67 4.61 -4.00
CA LEU A 138 -16.64 3.68 -4.44
C LEU A 138 -15.87 3.19 -3.22
N LYS A 139 -15.43 1.93 -3.24
CA LYS A 139 -14.76 1.30 -2.10
C LYS A 139 -13.35 0.91 -2.48
N PHE A 140 -12.37 1.51 -1.80
CA PHE A 140 -10.97 1.18 -1.98
C PHE A 140 -10.39 0.64 -0.68
N THR A 141 -9.83 -0.57 -0.73
CA THR A 141 -9.16 -1.15 0.44
C THR A 141 -7.71 -0.67 0.43
N ILE A 142 -7.30 -0.05 1.52
CA ILE A 142 -5.93 0.44 1.73
C ILE A 142 -5.33 -0.22 2.97
N LYS A 143 -4.03 -0.50 2.93
CA LYS A 143 -3.23 -0.89 4.09
C LYS A 143 -2.24 0.22 4.41
N VAL A 144 -2.28 0.72 5.63
CA VAL A 144 -1.29 1.66 6.18
C VAL A 144 -0.12 0.85 6.73
N GLY A 145 1.10 1.31 6.51
CA GLY A 145 2.33 0.69 7.01
C GLY A 145 2.35 0.65 8.53
N GLU A 146 2.93 -0.40 9.10
CA GLU A 146 3.02 -0.62 10.56
C GLU A 146 3.79 0.51 11.26
N HIS A 147 4.78 1.08 10.57
CA HIS A 147 5.59 2.22 11.05
C HIS A 147 5.40 3.47 10.19
N ALA A 148 4.22 3.66 9.59
CA ALA A 148 3.93 4.84 8.80
C ALA A 148 3.98 6.11 9.67
N PRO A 149 4.81 7.12 9.33
CA PRO A 149 4.82 8.38 10.06
C PRO A 149 3.45 9.07 10.04
N ALA A 150 3.10 9.80 11.09
CA ALA A 150 1.87 10.56 11.12
C ALA A 150 1.89 11.71 10.09
N GLY A 151 0.73 12.03 9.54
CA GLY A 151 0.58 13.14 8.61
C GLY A 151 -0.30 12.84 7.41
N LYS A 152 -0.15 13.67 6.37
CA LYS A 152 -0.99 13.63 5.18
C LYS A 152 -0.36 12.78 4.09
N TYR A 153 -1.14 11.86 3.56
CA TYR A 153 -0.75 10.96 2.49
C TYR A 153 -1.62 11.23 1.25
N PRO A 154 -1.12 12.06 0.31
CA PRO A 154 -1.82 12.27 -0.95
C PRO A 154 -1.76 11.00 -1.82
N MET A 155 -2.89 10.66 -2.41
CA MET A 155 -3.09 9.58 -3.35
C MET A 155 -3.73 10.13 -4.62
N ASN A 156 -3.59 9.41 -5.72
CA ASN A 156 -4.09 9.78 -7.02
C ASN A 156 -5.24 8.84 -7.42
N LEU A 157 -6.45 9.38 -7.52
CA LEU A 157 -7.56 8.67 -8.14
C LEU A 157 -7.52 8.91 -9.65
N LYS A 158 -7.08 7.89 -10.40
CA LYS A 158 -7.05 7.92 -11.86
C LYS A 158 -8.40 7.49 -12.40
N LEU A 159 -9.05 8.39 -13.12
CA LEU A 159 -10.32 8.18 -13.78
C LEU A 159 -10.09 8.04 -15.28
N SER A 160 -10.73 7.04 -15.89
CA SER A 160 -10.85 6.89 -17.33
C SER A 160 -12.32 6.71 -17.66
N TYR A 161 -12.85 7.50 -18.59
CA TYR A 161 -14.26 7.45 -18.97
C TYR A 161 -14.43 7.83 -20.43
N ASP A 162 -15.54 7.40 -21.01
CA ASP A 162 -15.96 7.86 -22.33
C ASP A 162 -16.99 8.98 -22.17
N TYR A 163 -17.04 9.89 -23.13
CA TYR A 163 -18.08 10.91 -23.20
C TYR A 163 -18.50 11.13 -24.65
N GLN A 164 -19.75 11.58 -24.84
CA GLN A 164 -20.25 11.92 -26.17
C GLN A 164 -19.52 13.18 -26.65
N ASP A 165 -18.67 13.03 -27.64
CA ASP A 165 -17.96 14.14 -28.26
C ASP A 165 -18.83 14.83 -29.31
N ASN A 166 -19.61 14.07 -30.07
CA ASN A 166 -20.54 14.64 -31.03
C ASN A 166 -21.74 13.71 -31.26
N VAL A 167 -22.85 14.27 -31.73
CA VAL A 167 -24.01 13.51 -32.20
C VAL A 167 -24.43 13.98 -33.59
N ARG A 168 -24.93 13.05 -34.41
CA ARG A 168 -25.55 13.38 -35.70
C ARG A 168 -26.88 12.68 -35.82
N VAL A 169 -27.81 13.32 -36.55
CA VAL A 169 -29.18 12.83 -36.68
C VAL A 169 -29.55 12.61 -38.13
N TYR A 170 -30.42 11.64 -38.38
CA TYR A 170 -30.96 11.37 -39.71
C TYR A 170 -32.42 10.99 -39.62
N ALA A 171 -33.23 11.44 -40.57
CA ALA A 171 -34.56 10.92 -40.81
C ALA A 171 -34.91 10.96 -42.30
N SER A 172 -35.68 9.97 -42.73
CA SER A 172 -36.11 9.87 -44.14
C SER A 172 -37.14 10.95 -44.51
N GLN A 173 -38.08 11.27 -43.61
CA GLN A 173 -39.13 12.25 -43.84
C GLN A 173 -39.74 12.74 -42.52
N LEU A 174 -40.38 13.91 -42.54
CA LEU A 174 -41.27 14.37 -41.48
C LEU A 174 -42.71 13.97 -41.83
N VAL A 175 -43.31 13.14 -40.99
CA VAL A 175 -44.70 12.69 -41.14
C VAL A 175 -45.59 13.60 -40.32
N THR A 176 -46.51 14.31 -40.98
CA THR A 176 -47.42 15.30 -40.38
C THR A 176 -48.88 14.83 -40.36
N SER A 177 -49.17 13.60 -40.78
CA SER A 177 -50.54 13.06 -40.92
C SER A 177 -51.26 12.72 -39.59
N GLY A 178 -50.71 13.15 -38.45
CA GLY A 178 -51.24 12.88 -37.11
C GLY A 178 -51.28 14.13 -36.22
N SER A 179 -51.68 13.98 -34.96
CA SER A 179 -51.80 15.08 -33.99
C SER A 179 -50.47 15.74 -33.60
N SER A 180 -49.33 15.12 -33.91
CA SER A 180 -48.00 15.69 -33.72
C SER A 180 -47.05 15.21 -34.83
N PRO A 181 -46.23 16.11 -35.43
CA PRO A 181 -45.24 15.71 -36.43
C PRO A 181 -44.24 14.70 -35.84
N THR A 182 -43.89 13.67 -36.62
CA THR A 182 -42.89 12.65 -36.23
C THR A 182 -41.85 12.43 -37.32
N LEU A 183 -40.61 12.15 -36.93
CA LEU A 183 -39.52 11.82 -37.86
C LEU A 183 -39.54 10.33 -38.21
N ALA A 184 -39.77 10.00 -39.48
CA ALA A 184 -39.78 8.60 -39.94
C ALA A 184 -38.37 8.08 -40.25
N ASN A 185 -38.09 6.84 -39.85
CA ASN A 185 -36.76 6.23 -39.92
C ASN A 185 -35.69 7.07 -39.22
N TYR A 186 -36.04 7.67 -38.08
CA TYR A 186 -35.14 8.47 -37.27
C TYR A 186 -33.98 7.62 -36.74
N ARG A 187 -32.76 8.13 -36.87
CA ARG A 187 -31.52 7.50 -36.40
C ARG A 187 -30.63 8.54 -35.75
N VAL A 188 -29.90 8.11 -34.74
CA VAL A 188 -28.91 8.92 -34.03
C VAL A 188 -27.57 8.20 -34.12
N SER A 189 -26.54 8.92 -34.53
CA SER A 189 -25.16 8.46 -34.59
C SER A 189 -24.35 9.20 -33.55
N TYR A 190 -23.71 8.47 -32.64
CA TYR A 190 -22.89 9.03 -31.57
C TYR A 190 -21.41 8.85 -31.87
N VAL A 191 -20.63 9.90 -31.67
CA VAL A 191 -19.18 9.87 -31.68
C VAL A 191 -18.72 10.00 -30.23
N TYR A 192 -18.07 8.95 -29.72
CA TYR A 192 -17.52 8.91 -28.36
C TYR A 192 -16.01 9.16 -28.38
N GLN A 193 -15.53 9.88 -27.38
CA GLN A 193 -14.11 10.00 -27.09
C GLN A 193 -13.81 9.56 -25.66
N LYS A 194 -12.60 9.04 -25.46
CA LYS A 194 -12.08 8.68 -24.14
C LYS A 194 -11.36 9.87 -23.53
N ALA A 195 -11.64 10.14 -22.26
CA ALA A 195 -10.95 11.12 -21.44
C ALA A 195 -10.34 10.44 -20.21
N ASN A 196 -9.24 11.02 -19.72
CA ASN A 196 -8.60 10.62 -18.48
C ASN A 196 -8.47 11.84 -17.56
N GLN A 197 -8.72 11.66 -16.28
CA GLN A 197 -8.62 12.70 -15.26
C GLN A 197 -7.96 12.11 -14.01
N THR A 198 -7.07 12.86 -13.37
CA THR A 198 -6.48 12.47 -12.10
C THR A 198 -6.99 13.42 -11.02
N VAL A 199 -7.60 12.86 -9.98
CA VAL A 199 -8.12 13.62 -8.84
C VAL A 199 -7.33 13.26 -7.59
N PRO A 200 -6.73 14.24 -6.88
CA PRO A 200 -6.01 13.95 -5.65
C PRO A 200 -7.00 13.63 -4.51
N ILE A 201 -6.69 12.60 -3.74
CA ILE A 201 -7.38 12.22 -2.51
C ILE A 201 -6.36 12.16 -1.39
N THR A 202 -6.61 12.81 -0.26
CA THR A 202 -5.69 12.77 0.88
C THR A 202 -6.31 11.95 1.99
N ILE A 203 -5.50 11.10 2.62
CA ILE A 203 -5.81 10.49 3.91
C ILE A 203 -4.82 11.00 4.97
N ASN A 204 -5.19 10.90 6.23
CA ASN A 204 -4.39 11.30 7.38
C ASN A 204 -4.05 10.06 8.21
N VAL A 205 -2.78 9.91 8.57
CA VAL A 205 -2.34 8.92 9.57
C VAL A 205 -2.20 9.64 10.90
N LYS A 206 -2.84 9.09 11.94
CA LYS A 206 -2.84 9.67 13.29
C LYS A 206 -1.44 9.68 13.89
N LYS A 207 -1.20 10.67 14.76
CA LYS A 207 -0.07 10.66 15.68
C LYS A 207 -0.29 9.60 16.74
N GLN A 208 0.72 8.76 16.93
CA GLN A 208 0.76 7.72 17.95
C GLN A 208 2.23 7.48 18.34
N ALA A 209 2.44 6.87 19.50
CA ALA A 209 3.75 6.33 19.85
C ALA A 209 4.00 5.03 19.08
N ASP A 210 5.26 4.76 18.75
CA ASP A 210 5.67 3.58 17.99
C ASP A 210 7.11 3.24 18.31
N PHE A 211 7.47 1.96 18.25
CA PHE A 211 8.70 1.46 18.84
C PHE A 211 9.47 0.51 17.95
N GLU A 212 10.78 0.65 18.00
CA GLU A 212 11.71 -0.30 17.41
C GLU A 212 12.85 -0.63 18.37
N ILE A 213 13.44 -1.81 18.19
CA ILE A 213 14.66 -2.20 18.88
C ILE A 213 15.85 -1.87 17.98
N THR A 214 16.60 -0.83 18.33
CA THR A 214 17.75 -0.37 17.53
C THR A 214 19.03 -1.15 17.81
N ASN A 215 19.14 -1.72 19.01
CA ASN A 215 20.30 -2.50 19.44
C ASN A 215 19.88 -3.58 20.45
N ALA A 216 20.44 -4.77 20.30
CA ALA A 216 20.27 -5.86 21.25
C ALA A 216 21.58 -6.62 21.43
N THR A 217 21.90 -6.96 22.68
CA THR A 217 23.01 -7.87 22.98
C THR A 217 22.52 -8.99 23.88
N GLY A 218 22.80 -10.23 23.47
CA GLY A 218 22.41 -11.40 24.25
C GLY A 218 23.16 -12.62 23.78
N VAL A 219 24.29 -12.90 24.41
CA VAL A 219 25.04 -14.14 24.18
C VAL A 219 25.00 -14.95 25.46
N LEU A 220 24.28 -16.06 25.44
CA LEU A 220 24.03 -16.92 26.59
C LEU A 220 24.63 -18.31 26.34
N SER A 221 24.91 -19.06 27.40
CA SER A 221 25.32 -20.46 27.30
C SER A 221 24.18 -21.37 27.77
N ALA A 222 24.04 -22.56 27.19
CA ALA A 222 23.13 -23.58 27.71
C ALA A 222 23.43 -23.87 29.19
N GLY A 223 22.40 -23.94 30.03
CA GLY A 223 22.50 -24.12 31.47
C GLY A 223 22.92 -22.88 32.26
N ALA A 224 23.14 -21.73 31.61
CA ALA A 224 23.51 -20.51 32.29
C ALA A 224 22.35 -19.96 33.13
N LYS A 225 22.68 -19.41 34.29
CA LYS A 225 21.73 -18.86 35.25
C LYS A 225 21.93 -17.35 35.40
N LYS A 226 20.84 -16.60 35.49
CA LYS A 226 20.80 -15.13 35.68
C LYS A 226 21.68 -14.37 34.68
N SER A 227 21.77 -14.87 33.46
CA SER A 227 22.57 -14.25 32.40
C SER A 227 21.86 -13.02 31.85
N SER A 228 22.60 -11.95 31.62
CA SER A 228 22.01 -10.66 31.23
C SER A 228 21.92 -10.53 29.71
N ILE A 229 20.80 -10.02 29.22
CA ILE A 229 20.63 -9.52 27.85
C ILE A 229 20.23 -8.04 27.92
N SER A 230 20.64 -7.25 26.94
CA SER A 230 20.26 -5.85 26.83
C SER A 230 19.48 -5.58 25.55
N ALA A 231 18.50 -4.69 25.62
CA ALA A 231 17.77 -4.19 24.46
C ALA A 231 17.61 -2.67 24.57
N THR A 232 17.88 -1.97 23.47
CA THR A 232 17.67 -0.53 23.31
C THR A 232 16.39 -0.31 22.53
N TYR A 233 15.41 0.31 23.19
CA TYR A 233 14.12 0.67 22.58
C TYR A 233 14.14 2.14 22.20
N LYS A 234 13.68 2.43 20.98
CA LYS A 234 13.49 3.78 20.45
C LYS A 234 12.02 4.07 20.29
N ASN A 235 11.59 5.27 20.66
CA ASN A 235 10.30 5.78 20.20
C ASN A 235 10.47 6.40 18.80
N ILE A 236 9.97 5.74 17.76
CA ILE A 236 9.96 6.24 16.38
C ILE A 236 8.65 6.96 16.02
N GLY A 237 7.65 6.89 16.91
CA GLY A 237 6.40 7.62 16.76
C GLY A 237 6.51 9.10 17.13
N GLU A 238 5.40 9.81 16.94
CA GLU A 238 5.32 11.26 17.11
C GLU A 238 4.89 11.69 18.51
N ASP A 239 4.33 10.76 19.29
CA ASP A 239 3.82 11.05 20.63
C ASP A 239 4.78 10.59 21.73
N PRO A 240 4.97 11.40 22.78
CA PRO A 240 5.73 10.98 23.96
C PRO A 240 4.93 9.98 24.79
N ILE A 241 5.64 9.08 25.48
CA ILE A 241 5.04 8.10 26.38
C ILE A 241 5.58 8.22 27.79
N LYS A 242 4.79 7.77 28.77
CA LYS A 242 5.15 7.75 30.20
C LYS A 242 5.03 6.34 30.78
N ASP A 243 5.68 6.14 31.92
CA ASP A 243 5.60 4.92 32.73
C ASP A 243 5.82 3.62 31.94
N ALA A 244 6.69 3.67 30.94
CA ALA A 244 6.91 2.57 30.03
C ALA A 244 7.70 1.44 30.71
N VAL A 245 7.21 0.22 30.50
CA VAL A 245 7.76 -1.03 31.01
C VAL A 245 7.85 -2.01 29.85
N ALA A 246 9.08 -2.42 29.52
CA ALA A 246 9.28 -3.51 28.58
C ALA A 246 9.01 -4.84 29.28
N ARG A 247 8.33 -5.76 28.58
CA ARG A 247 7.96 -7.09 29.06
C ARG A 247 8.40 -8.14 28.06
N LEU A 248 8.97 -9.22 28.53
CA LEU A 248 9.37 -10.35 27.70
C LEU A 248 8.31 -11.44 27.71
N SER A 249 7.96 -11.92 26.51
CA SER A 249 7.19 -13.16 26.33
C SER A 249 8.16 -14.34 26.25
N ILE A 250 8.46 -14.94 27.40
CA ILE A 250 9.49 -15.96 27.56
C ILE A 250 8.90 -17.37 27.43
N PHE A 251 9.55 -18.21 26.62
CA PHE A 251 9.24 -19.63 26.46
C PHE A 251 10.52 -20.46 26.54
N LYS A 252 10.38 -21.79 26.68
CA LYS A 252 11.52 -22.72 26.62
C LYS A 252 12.36 -22.47 25.36
N PRO A 253 13.70 -22.46 25.47
CA PRO A 253 14.51 -22.90 26.61
C PRO A 253 14.83 -21.80 27.64
N PHE A 254 14.15 -20.66 27.59
CA PHE A 254 14.40 -19.54 28.50
C PHE A 254 13.40 -19.53 29.66
N SER A 255 13.85 -19.02 30.80
CA SER A 255 12.98 -18.66 31.92
C SER A 255 13.51 -17.40 32.61
N SER A 256 12.65 -16.68 33.30
CA SER A 256 13.05 -15.54 34.13
C SER A 256 12.16 -15.42 35.35
N THR A 257 12.73 -14.93 36.45
CA THR A 257 11.99 -14.49 37.63
C THR A 257 11.60 -13.01 37.56
N ASP A 258 12.20 -12.26 36.63
CA ASP A 258 12.02 -10.84 36.40
C ASP A 258 12.05 -10.58 34.89
N ASP A 259 10.88 -10.66 34.27
CA ASP A 259 10.64 -10.55 32.83
C ASP A 259 10.25 -9.12 32.40
N GLN A 260 10.32 -8.16 33.33
CA GLN A 260 9.95 -6.77 33.11
C GLN A 260 11.14 -5.85 33.36
N ALA A 261 11.22 -4.75 32.61
CA ALA A 261 12.22 -3.72 32.83
C ALA A 261 11.61 -2.33 32.65
N PHE A 262 11.84 -1.45 33.64
CA PHE A 262 11.33 -0.09 33.61
C PHE A 262 12.17 0.78 32.66
N ILE A 263 11.49 1.39 31.69
CA ILE A 263 12.06 2.37 30.74
C ILE A 263 11.77 3.81 31.22
N GLY A 264 10.56 4.03 31.74
CA GLY A 264 10.07 5.34 32.16
C GLY A 264 9.49 6.14 31.00
N THR A 265 9.89 7.40 30.85
CA THR A 265 9.41 8.27 29.76
C THR A 265 10.28 8.11 28.51
N LEU A 266 9.67 8.14 27.32
CA LEU A 266 10.39 8.27 26.04
C LEU A 266 9.76 9.38 25.21
N GLN A 267 10.55 10.39 24.87
CA GLN A 267 10.18 11.40 23.88
C GLN A 267 10.30 10.83 22.45
N PRO A 268 9.63 11.45 21.45
CA PRO A 268 9.84 11.11 20.05
C PRO A 268 11.34 11.16 19.68
N GLY A 269 11.85 10.06 19.11
CA GLY A 269 13.25 9.88 18.74
C GLY A 269 14.19 9.48 19.89
N GLU A 270 13.73 9.46 21.14
CA GLU A 270 14.55 9.06 22.29
C GLU A 270 14.75 7.54 22.35
N GLU A 271 15.93 7.12 22.80
CA GLU A 271 16.31 5.72 22.96
C GLU A 271 16.72 5.42 24.40
N LYS A 272 16.29 4.27 24.93
CA LYS A 272 16.73 3.78 26.25
C LYS A 272 17.07 2.30 26.22
N THR A 273 18.20 1.98 26.84
CA THR A 273 18.65 0.60 27.02
C THR A 273 18.19 0.05 28.36
N VAL A 274 17.58 -1.13 28.32
CA VAL A 274 17.22 -1.92 29.51
C VAL A 274 17.92 -3.26 29.49
N VAL A 275 18.01 -3.90 30.66
CA VAL A 275 18.68 -5.18 30.85
C VAL A 275 17.71 -6.16 31.48
N PHE A 276 17.61 -7.34 30.91
CA PHE A 276 16.84 -8.47 31.44
C PHE A 276 17.78 -9.56 31.92
N ARG A 277 17.36 -10.33 32.92
CA ARG A 277 18.11 -11.50 33.40
C ARG A 277 17.36 -12.77 33.05
N LEU A 278 18.02 -13.68 32.34
CA LEU A 278 17.43 -14.93 31.87
C LEU A 278 18.21 -16.14 32.40
N ASP A 279 17.47 -17.19 32.68
CA ASP A 279 17.96 -18.55 32.83
C ASP A 279 17.79 -19.30 31.51
N VAL A 280 18.78 -20.10 31.16
CA VAL A 280 18.76 -20.97 29.98
C VAL A 280 18.76 -22.41 30.45
N ASP A 281 17.84 -23.22 29.96
CA ASP A 281 17.80 -24.66 30.23
C ASP A 281 19.12 -25.34 29.81
N SER A 282 19.54 -26.38 30.53
CA SER A 282 20.81 -27.07 30.27
C SER A 282 20.81 -27.88 28.97
N ASP A 283 19.64 -28.28 28.50
CA ASP A 283 19.41 -28.98 27.23
C ASP A 283 19.08 -28.02 26.07
N ALA A 284 19.21 -26.71 26.29
CA ALA A 284 19.00 -25.70 25.26
C ALA A 284 19.88 -25.96 24.04
N THR A 285 19.26 -26.07 22.86
CA THR A 285 19.98 -26.25 21.61
C THR A 285 20.74 -24.97 21.26
N PRO A 286 22.06 -25.03 20.99
CA PRO A 286 22.82 -23.86 20.54
C PRO A 286 22.34 -23.37 19.18
N LYS A 287 21.77 -22.16 19.14
CA LYS A 287 21.33 -21.46 17.93
C LYS A 287 20.95 -20.02 18.27
N GLU A 288 20.56 -19.26 17.26
CA GLU A 288 19.91 -17.96 17.43
C GLU A 288 18.42 -18.15 17.75
N TYR A 289 17.94 -17.36 18.71
CA TYR A 289 16.57 -17.29 19.14
C TYR A 289 16.09 -15.83 19.04
N GLY A 290 14.79 -15.65 18.88
CA GLY A 290 14.13 -14.35 19.06
C GLY A 290 13.23 -14.42 20.28
N ILE A 291 13.43 -13.53 21.24
CA ILE A 291 12.53 -13.37 22.39
C ILE A 291 11.59 -12.22 22.08
N ASN A 292 10.29 -12.48 22.11
CA ASN A 292 9.28 -11.44 21.90
C ASN A 292 9.27 -10.48 23.08
N SER A 293 9.18 -9.19 22.78
CA SER A 293 9.13 -8.11 23.75
C SER A 293 8.07 -7.09 23.36
N GLU A 294 7.31 -6.64 24.35
CA GLU A 294 6.30 -5.60 24.19
C GLU A 294 6.58 -4.48 25.20
N ILE A 295 6.12 -3.27 24.91
CA ILE A 295 6.18 -2.14 25.84
C ILE A 295 4.76 -1.84 26.30
N LYS A 296 4.54 -1.92 27.61
CA LYS A 296 3.35 -1.37 28.25
C LYS A 296 3.64 0.07 28.66
N TYR A 297 2.82 1.03 28.25
CA TYR A 297 3.05 2.45 28.53
C TYR A 297 1.74 3.21 28.75
N THR A 298 1.85 4.43 29.27
CA THR A 298 0.76 5.41 29.35
C THR A 298 0.90 6.39 28.19
N ASP A 299 -0.14 6.51 27.37
CA ASP A 299 -0.16 7.41 26.21
C ASP A 299 -0.43 8.88 26.60
N VAL A 300 -0.57 9.74 25.59
CA VAL A 300 -0.88 11.17 25.78
C VAL A 300 -2.28 11.44 26.33
N ASN A 301 -3.21 10.50 26.16
CA ASN A 301 -4.58 10.58 26.68
C ASN A 301 -4.69 10.08 28.12
N GLY A 302 -3.62 9.45 28.65
CA GLY A 302 -3.59 8.84 29.98
C GLY A 302 -4.03 7.38 29.98
N ASP A 303 -4.24 6.78 28.81
CA ASP A 303 -4.64 5.39 28.66
C ASP A 303 -3.44 4.47 28.70
N THR A 304 -3.65 3.27 29.25
CA THR A 304 -2.63 2.22 29.27
C THR A 304 -2.69 1.41 27.97
N VAL A 305 -1.61 1.46 27.19
CA VAL A 305 -1.48 0.81 25.88
C VAL A 305 -0.35 -0.21 25.91
N ILE A 306 -0.47 -1.26 25.07
CA ILE A 306 0.58 -2.26 24.83
C ILE A 306 1.01 -2.12 23.37
N SER A 307 2.32 -1.98 23.14
CA SER A 307 2.89 -1.89 21.79
C SER A 307 2.72 -3.20 21.01
N GLU A 308 2.99 -3.14 19.71
CA GLU A 308 3.26 -4.34 18.94
C GLU A 308 4.48 -5.11 19.49
N SER A 309 4.53 -6.41 19.21
CA SER A 309 5.60 -7.30 19.67
C SER A 309 6.84 -7.15 18.80
N MET A 310 7.94 -6.72 19.42
CA MET A 310 9.28 -6.67 18.82
C MET A 310 10.08 -7.92 19.18
N LYS A 311 11.13 -8.24 18.40
CA LYS A 311 11.99 -9.42 18.67
C LYS A 311 13.38 -9.00 19.11
N ILE A 312 13.80 -9.48 20.27
CA ILE A 312 15.18 -9.37 20.75
C ILE A 312 15.96 -10.60 20.25
N PRO A 313 16.96 -10.43 19.37
CA PRO A 313 17.83 -11.53 18.97
C PRO A 313 18.76 -11.94 20.12
N VAL A 314 18.82 -13.24 20.39
CA VAL A 314 19.67 -13.84 21.44
C VAL A 314 20.37 -15.08 20.88
N VAL A 315 21.68 -15.18 21.10
CA VAL A 315 22.50 -16.30 20.67
C VAL A 315 22.77 -17.23 21.84
N VAL A 316 22.36 -18.49 21.75
CA VAL A 316 22.71 -19.53 22.72
C VAL A 316 23.88 -20.34 22.21
N LYS A 317 24.95 -20.41 23.01
CA LYS A 317 26.15 -21.23 22.79
C LYS A 317 26.06 -22.52 23.60
N ALA A 318 26.86 -23.51 23.20
CA ALA A 318 27.02 -24.74 23.97
C ALA A 318 27.45 -24.44 25.42
N ALA A 319 27.08 -25.33 26.34
CA ALA A 319 27.47 -25.22 27.74
C ALA A 319 29.01 -25.16 27.85
N SER A 320 29.50 -24.18 28.62
CA SER A 320 30.92 -24.09 28.94
C SER A 320 31.30 -25.25 29.84
N ALA A 321 32.17 -26.16 29.37
CA ALA A 321 32.66 -27.27 30.19
C ALA A 321 33.42 -26.72 31.41
N SER A 322 32.90 -26.97 32.61
CA SER A 322 33.56 -26.55 33.86
C SER A 322 34.80 -27.42 34.09
N LEU A 323 35.98 -26.82 33.98
CA LEU A 323 37.27 -27.49 34.26
C LEU A 323 37.56 -27.63 35.76
N THR A 324 36.66 -27.19 36.63
CA THR A 324 36.86 -27.21 38.08
C THR A 324 37.08 -28.62 38.63
N LEU A 325 36.23 -29.59 38.26
CA LEU A 325 36.40 -30.99 38.68
C LEU A 325 37.70 -31.61 38.13
N PRO A 326 38.00 -31.54 36.81
CA PRO A 326 39.26 -32.02 36.27
C PRO A 326 40.49 -31.37 36.94
N ALA A 327 40.44 -30.06 37.21
CA ALA A 327 41.52 -29.34 37.88
C ALA A 327 41.70 -29.79 39.33
N LEU A 328 40.62 -30.01 40.08
CA LEU A 328 40.68 -30.48 41.46
C LEU A 328 41.21 -31.92 41.54
N VAL A 329 40.79 -32.80 40.61
CA VAL A 329 41.34 -34.15 40.47
C VAL A 329 42.83 -34.10 40.12
N ALA A 330 43.25 -33.23 39.18
CA ALA A 330 44.66 -33.05 38.85
C ALA A 330 45.48 -32.55 40.06
N VAL A 331 44.96 -31.62 40.85
CA VAL A 331 45.60 -31.14 42.08
C VAL A 331 45.73 -32.25 43.12
N ILE A 332 44.69 -33.07 43.33
CA ILE A 332 44.75 -34.22 44.25
C ILE A 332 45.80 -35.24 43.79
N ILE A 333 45.87 -35.52 42.49
CA ILE A 333 46.88 -36.43 41.92
C ILE A 333 48.30 -35.86 42.13
N LEU A 334 48.50 -34.56 41.92
CA LEU A 334 49.79 -33.89 42.13
C LEU A 334 50.22 -33.93 43.61
N ILE A 335 49.30 -33.68 44.54
CA ILE A 335 49.56 -33.76 45.98
C ILE A 335 49.89 -35.22 46.39
N GLY A 336 49.14 -36.19 45.88
CA GLY A 336 49.39 -37.61 46.12
C GLY A 336 50.76 -38.07 45.60
N ALA A 337 51.13 -37.66 44.39
CA ALA A 337 52.43 -37.95 43.78
C ALA A 337 53.59 -37.26 44.54
N GLY A 338 53.40 -36.01 44.96
CA GLY A 338 54.36 -35.29 45.81
C GLY A 338 54.56 -35.95 47.18
N GLY A 339 53.48 -36.36 47.84
CA GLY A 339 53.53 -37.08 49.12
C GLY A 339 54.20 -38.45 49.00
N TYR A 340 53.93 -39.18 47.92
CA TYR A 340 54.56 -40.49 47.66
C TYR A 340 56.07 -40.37 47.44
N THR A 341 56.51 -39.41 46.63
CA THR A 341 57.94 -39.18 46.36
C THR A 341 58.69 -38.68 47.59
N TYR A 342 58.07 -37.84 48.43
CA TYR A 342 58.63 -37.41 49.72
C TYR A 342 58.82 -38.59 50.68
N ARG A 343 57.81 -39.44 50.87
CA ARG A 343 57.90 -40.66 51.70
C ARG A 343 58.96 -41.65 51.18
N ARG A 344 59.11 -41.76 49.86
CA ARG A 344 60.12 -42.64 49.24
C ARG A 344 61.54 -42.12 49.45
N LYS A 345 61.74 -40.81 49.55
CA LYS A 345 63.04 -40.20 49.90
C LYS A 345 63.40 -40.40 51.38
N GLN A 346 62.43 -40.31 52.31
CA GLN A 346 62.68 -40.56 53.73
C GLN A 346 63.03 -42.02 54.07
N LYS A 347 62.58 -43.01 53.28
CA LYS A 347 62.94 -44.43 53.48
C LYS A 347 64.33 -44.83 52.95
N LYS A 348 65.07 -43.89 52.35
CA LYS A 348 66.41 -44.13 51.77
C LYS A 348 67.54 -43.37 52.48
N THR A 349 67.26 -42.77 53.64
CA THR A 349 68.27 -42.17 54.54
C THR A 349 68.35 -43.01 55.80
#